data_AF-A0A8B8D676-F1
#
_entry.id   AF-A0A8B8D676-F1
#
_cell.length_a   1.000
_cell.length_b   1.000
_cell.length_c   1.000
_cell.angle_alpha   90.00
_cell.angle_beta   90.00
_cell.angle_gamma   90.00
#
_symmetry.space_group_name_H-M   'P 1'
#
loop_
_entity.id
_entity.type
_entity.pdbx_description
1 polymer ?
#
loop_
_entity_poly.entity_id
_entity_poly.type
_entity_poly.pdbx_seq_one_letter_code
_entity_poly.pdbx_strand_id
1 'polypeptide(L)'
;MAEEDKSAKSLEDFVTEHYNRQKEDGKMDATEEIDDKRALDFFSRAMSESRRMNSEVAKSEQKLAKLHAELGKDKVDAWQREHAAEVLTPEQLRHMGLQPASS
;
A
#
# COMPACT_ATOMS: atom_id res chain seq x y z
N MET A 1 27.83 8.52 6.10
CA MET A 1 26.71 9.00 6.95
C MET A 1 25.44 8.58 6.24
N ALA A 2 24.80 7.53 6.74
CA ALA A 2 23.53 7.04 6.22
C ALA A 2 22.44 7.83 6.92
N GLU A 3 21.92 8.85 6.26
CA GLU A 3 20.81 9.64 6.80
C GLU A 3 19.48 9.03 6.36
N GLU A 4 18.72 8.68 7.40
CA GLU A 4 17.27 8.57 7.45
C GLU A 4 16.62 7.54 6.52
N ASP A 5 16.66 6.30 7.02
CA ASP A 5 15.53 5.38 6.96
C ASP A 5 14.26 6.11 7.45
N LYS A 6 13.59 6.84 6.54
CA LYS A 6 12.20 7.24 6.71
C LYS A 6 11.42 5.94 6.77
N SER A 7 11.30 5.38 7.98
CA SER A 7 10.45 4.23 8.28
C SER A 7 9.18 4.43 7.47
N ALA A 8 8.85 3.49 6.59
CA ALA A 8 7.65 3.58 5.77
C ALA A 8 6.48 3.90 6.73
N LYS A 9 6.05 5.17 6.76
CA LYS A 9 4.98 5.62 7.65
C LYS A 9 3.81 4.72 7.30
N SER A 10 3.34 3.93 8.26
CA SER A 10 2.30 2.95 7.99
C SER A 10 1.08 3.68 7.41
N LEU A 11 0.23 2.98 6.66
CA LEU A 11 -1.01 3.60 6.18
C LEU A 11 -1.84 4.17 7.35
N GLU A 12 -1.75 3.58 8.54
CA GLU A 12 -2.35 4.10 9.77
C GLU A 12 -1.70 5.44 10.20
N ASP A 13 -0.38 5.54 10.16
CA ASP A 13 0.35 6.79 10.47
C ASP A 13 0.01 7.88 9.47
N PHE A 14 -0.05 7.54 8.18
CA PHE A 14 -0.44 8.48 7.13
C PHE A 14 -1.86 9.02 7.34
N VAL A 15 -2.83 8.14 7.59
CA VAL A 15 -4.24 8.51 7.83
C VAL A 15 -4.35 9.39 9.09
N THR A 16 -3.63 9.03 10.16
CA THR A 16 -3.62 9.78 11.42
C THR A 16 -2.98 11.15 11.27
N GLU A 17 -1.83 11.25 10.61
CA GLU A 17 -1.15 12.52 10.33
C GLU A 17 -2.05 13.46 9.53
N HIS A 18 -2.68 12.95 8.46
CA HIS A 18 -3.56 13.75 7.62
C HIS A 18 -4.83 14.19 8.35
N TYR A 19 -5.42 13.32 9.17
CA TYR A 19 -6.59 13.67 9.98
C TYR A 19 -6.28 14.79 10.98
N ASN A 20 -5.16 14.68 11.69
CA ASN A 20 -4.74 15.70 12.66
C ASN A 20 -4.42 17.03 11.96
N ARG A 21 -3.71 17.00 10.83
CA ARG A 21 -3.43 18.20 10.03
C ARG A 21 -4.71 18.89 9.55
N GLN A 22 -5.72 18.13 9.11
CA GLN A 22 -7.00 18.69 8.69
C GLN A 22 -7.77 19.34 9.86
N LYS A 23 -7.63 18.81 11.07
CA LYS A 23 -8.17 19.44 12.29
C LYS A 23 -7.44 20.74 12.62
N GLU A 24 -6.11 20.73 12.61
CA GLU A 24 -5.28 21.91 12.91
C GLU A 24 -5.50 23.05 11.90
N ASP A 25 -5.71 22.71 10.62
CA ASP A 25 -5.99 23.66 9.54
C ASP A 25 -7.41 24.26 9.60
N GLY A 26 -8.27 23.86 10.55
CA GLY A 26 -9.67 24.29 10.62
C GLY A 26 -10.56 23.75 9.49
N LYS A 27 -10.06 22.81 8.68
CA LYS A 27 -10.82 22.16 7.58
C LYS A 27 -11.90 21.20 8.09
N MET A 28 -11.88 20.92 9.40
CA MET A 28 -12.89 20.15 10.13
C MET A 28 -13.80 21.05 10.96
N ASP A 29 -13.65 22.38 10.91
CA ASP A 29 -14.54 23.28 11.62
C ASP A 29 -15.97 23.08 11.10
N ALA A 30 -16.91 22.94 12.03
CA ALA A 30 -18.29 22.56 11.73
C ALA A 30 -18.91 23.54 10.72
N THR A 31 -19.12 23.04 9.50
CA THR A 31 -19.90 23.67 8.45
C THR A 31 -21.15 22.81 8.20
N GLU A 32 -22.14 23.29 7.44
CA GLU A 32 -23.32 22.47 7.11
C GLU A 32 -22.96 21.13 6.39
N GLU A 33 -21.76 21.01 5.82
CA GLU A 33 -21.33 19.84 5.05
C GLU A 33 -20.42 18.85 5.82
N ILE A 34 -19.73 19.29 6.87
CA ILE A 34 -18.79 18.48 7.66
C ILE A 34 -19.14 18.62 9.13
N ASP A 35 -19.87 17.63 9.66
CA ASP A 35 -20.04 17.45 11.10
C ASP A 35 -18.93 16.53 11.67
N ASP A 36 -18.63 16.69 12.96
CA ASP A 36 -17.58 15.93 13.66
C ASP A 36 -17.77 14.41 13.61
N LYS A 37 -19.04 13.96 13.59
CA LYS A 37 -19.38 12.54 13.52
C LYS A 37 -19.04 11.97 12.14
N ARG A 38 -19.36 12.69 11.07
CA ARG A 38 -19.01 12.32 9.70
C ARG A 38 -17.49 12.22 9.54
N ALA A 39 -16.74 13.19 10.06
CA ALA A 39 -15.28 13.16 10.05
C ALA A 39 -14.70 11.96 10.82
N LEU A 40 -15.25 11.66 12.00
CA LEU A 40 -14.84 10.52 12.82
C LEU A 40 -15.17 9.17 12.15
N ASP A 41 -16.33 9.06 11.49
CA ASP A 41 -16.73 7.87 10.75
C ASP A 41 -15.79 7.60 9.57
N PHE A 42 -15.40 8.64 8.82
CA PHE A 42 -14.41 8.51 7.75
C PHE A 42 -13.04 8.07 8.27
N PHE A 43 -12.56 8.69 9.34
CA PHE A 43 -11.30 8.31 9.97
C PHE A 43 -11.31 6.85 10.44
N SER A 44 -12.38 6.43 11.12
CA SER A 44 -12.54 5.06 11.61
C SER A 44 -12.55 4.04 10.47
N ARG A 45 -13.23 4.35 9.36
CA ARG A 45 -13.22 3.52 8.14
C ARG A 45 -11.82 3.42 7.54
N ALA A 46 -11.12 4.54 7.40
CA ALA A 46 -9.77 4.56 6.85
C ALA A 46 -8.79 3.73 7.70
N MET A 47 -8.88 3.81 9.03
CA MET A 47 -8.07 2.99 9.95
C MET A 47 -8.38 1.49 9.82
N SER A 48 -9.67 1.13 9.77
CA SER A 48 -10.09 -0.25 9.58
C SER A 48 -9.58 -0.83 8.26
N GLU A 49 -9.69 -0.05 7.18
CA GLU A 49 -9.26 -0.46 5.84
C GLU A 49 -7.74 -0.58 5.76
N SER A 50 -7.00 0.34 6.37
CA SER A 50 -5.54 0.27 6.49
C SER A 50 -5.09 -1.03 7.17
N ARG A 51 -5.71 -1.39 8.30
CA ARG A 51 -5.44 -2.65 9.01
C ARG A 51 -5.77 -3.87 8.16
N ARG A 52 -6.90 -3.82 7.44
CA ARG A 52 -7.32 -4.88 6.52
C ARG A 52 -6.28 -5.07 5.43
N MET A 53 -5.82 -4.00 4.79
CA MET A 53 -4.78 -4.04 3.76
C MET A 53 -3.47 -4.61 4.28
N ASN A 54 -3.00 -4.18 5.46
CA ASN A 54 -1.81 -4.74 6.10
C ASN A 54 -1.94 -6.25 6.33
N SER A 55 -3.12 -6.72 6.74
CA SER A 55 -3.37 -8.15 6.93
C SER A 55 -3.35 -8.94 5.61
N GLU A 56 -3.81 -8.36 4.49
CA GLU A 56 -3.77 -9.00 3.19
C GLU A 56 -2.34 -9.04 2.62
N VAL A 57 -1.54 -7.99 2.85
CA VAL A 57 -0.10 -7.99 2.52
C VAL A 57 0.60 -9.12 3.28
N ALA A 58 0.41 -9.21 4.59
CA ALA A 58 1.01 -10.27 5.40
C ALA A 58 0.59 -11.67 4.95
N LYS A 59 -0.69 -11.87 4.59
CA LYS A 59 -1.17 -13.14 4.02
C LYS A 59 -0.51 -13.45 2.67
N SER A 60 -0.33 -12.44 1.82
CA SER A 60 0.32 -12.58 0.52
C SER A 60 1.78 -13.00 0.68
N GLU A 61 2.52 -12.32 1.56
CA GLU A 61 3.91 -12.65 1.88
C GLU A 61 4.06 -14.07 2.42
N GLN A 62 3.16 -14.51 3.31
CA GLN A 62 3.16 -15.88 3.81
C GLN A 62 2.92 -16.91 2.70
N LYS A 63 2.01 -16.65 1.77
CA LYS A 63 1.78 -17.52 0.61
C LYS A 63 3.00 -17.57 -0.30
N LEU A 64 3.61 -16.41 -0.56
CA LEU A 64 4.83 -16.32 -1.37
C LEU A 64 5.98 -17.10 -0.72
N ALA A 65 6.17 -16.97 0.59
CA ALA A 65 7.17 -17.72 1.33
C ALA A 65 6.96 -19.24 1.23
N LYS A 66 5.71 -19.72 1.28
CA LYS A 66 5.38 -21.14 1.05
C LYS A 66 5.72 -21.59 -0.36
N LEU A 67 5.35 -20.81 -1.38
CA LEU A 67 5.70 -21.11 -2.78
C LEU A 67 7.21 -21.15 -2.99
N HIS A 68 7.96 -20.23 -2.39
CA HIS A 68 9.42 -20.23 -2.44
C HIS A 68 10.01 -21.48 -1.77
N ALA A 69 9.45 -21.94 -0.66
CA ALA A 69 9.90 -23.14 0.02
C ALA A 69 9.61 -24.42 -0.78
N GLU A 70 8.45 -24.49 -1.46
CA GLU A 70 8.01 -25.67 -2.21
C GLU A 70 8.67 -25.79 -3.59
N LEU A 71 8.81 -24.66 -4.30
CA LEU A 71 9.17 -24.66 -5.73
C LEU A 71 10.53 -24.00 -6.01
N GLY A 72 11.09 -23.30 -5.02
CA GLY A 72 12.30 -22.51 -5.14
C GLY A 72 12.02 -21.08 -5.61
N LYS A 73 12.69 -20.12 -4.97
CA LYS A 73 12.54 -18.68 -5.24
C LYS A 73 12.76 -18.32 -6.71
N ASP A 74 13.81 -18.82 -7.33
CA ASP A 74 14.16 -18.43 -8.71
C ASP A 74 13.07 -18.80 -9.73
N LYS A 75 12.41 -19.95 -9.56
CA LYS A 75 11.32 -20.38 -10.45
C LYS A 75 10.09 -19.50 -10.27
N VAL A 76 9.73 -19.21 -9.02
CA VAL A 76 8.57 -18.37 -8.70
C VAL A 76 8.80 -16.93 -9.19
N ASP A 77 10.00 -16.37 -8.97
CA ASP A 77 10.37 -15.05 -9.47
C ASP A 77 10.33 -14.98 -11.00
N ALA A 78 10.79 -16.04 -11.70
CA ALA A 78 10.72 -16.12 -13.15
C ALA A 78 9.27 -16.12 -13.66
N TRP A 79 8.40 -16.96 -13.09
CA TRP A 79 6.99 -17.00 -13.48
C TRP A 79 6.26 -15.68 -13.20
N GLN A 80 6.57 -15.01 -12.10
CA GLN A 80 6.00 -13.69 -11.81
C GLN A 80 6.41 -12.65 -12.87
N ARG A 81 7.66 -12.68 -13.33
CA ARG A 81 8.14 -11.78 -14.39
C ARG A 81 7.49 -12.09 -15.74
N GLU A 82 7.41 -13.37 -16.09
CA GLU A 82 6.74 -13.83 -17.31
C GLU A 82 5.28 -13.37 -17.32
N HIS A 83 4.54 -13.64 -16.25
CA HIS A 83 3.15 -13.23 -16.13
C HIS A 83 2.99 -11.70 -16.16
N ALA A 84 3.84 -10.96 -15.45
CA ALA A 84 3.80 -9.49 -15.47
C ALA A 84 4.00 -8.94 -16.89
N ALA A 85 4.89 -9.54 -17.69
CA ALA A 85 5.09 -9.14 -19.08
C ALA A 85 3.87 -9.40 -19.98
N GLU A 86 3.04 -10.40 -19.66
CA GLU A 86 1.82 -10.72 -20.41
C GLU A 86 0.63 -9.81 -20.07
N VAL A 87 0.49 -9.44 -18.80
CA VAL A 87 -0.74 -8.77 -18.31
C VAL A 87 -0.59 -7.27 -18.11
N LEU A 88 0.63 -6.76 -17.96
CA LEU A 88 0.88 -5.35 -17.74
C LEU A 88 1.23 -4.63 -19.03
N THR A 89 0.77 -3.39 -19.14
CA THR A 89 1.21 -2.51 -20.23
C THR A 89 2.68 -2.12 -20.03
N PRO A 90 3.39 -1.72 -21.11
CA PRO A 90 4.77 -1.25 -21.00
C PRO A 90 4.95 -0.07 -20.03
N GLU A 91 3.92 0.76 -19.84
CA GLU A 91 3.94 1.85 -18.87
C GLU A 91 3.82 1.35 -17.43
N GLN A 92 2.94 0.38 -17.18
CA GLN A 92 2.82 -0.26 -15.87
C GLN A 92 4.10 -1.01 -15.46
N LEU A 93 4.73 -1.74 -16.38
CA LEU A 93 6.02 -2.40 -16.14
C LEU A 93 7.11 -1.41 -15.72
N ARG A 94 7.22 -0.27 -16.42
CA ARG A 94 8.17 0.79 -16.08
C ARG A 94 7.93 1.36 -14.69
N HIS A 95 6.67 1.59 -14.31
CA HIS A 95 6.33 2.06 -12.96
C HIS A 95 6.68 1.05 -11.86
N MET A 96 6.62 -0.25 -12.17
CA MET A 96 7.02 -1.32 -11.24
C MET A 96 8.52 -1.62 -11.26
N GLY A 97 9.31 -0.87 -12.05
CA GLY A 97 10.76 -1.10 -12.17
C GLY A 97 11.13 -2.40 -12.89
N LEU A 98 10.18 -3.01 -13.61
CA LEU A 98 10.38 -4.23 -14.39
C LEU A 98 10.72 -3.85 -15.83
N GLN A 99 11.73 -4.51 -16.41
CA GLN A 99 12.03 -4.33 -17.83
C GLN A 99 11.05 -5.13 -18.69
N PRO A 100 10.55 -4.57 -19.80
CA PRO A 100 9.78 -5.35 -20.75
C PRO A 100 10.64 -6.49 -21.30
N ALA A 101 10.04 -7.68 -21.43
CA ALA A 101 10.72 -8.82 -22.03
C ALA A 101 11.22 -8.41 -23.43
N SER A 102 12.53 -8.50 -23.65
CA SER A 102 13.12 -8.29 -24.97
C SER A 102 12.65 -9.44 -25.86
N SER A 103 11.88 -9.13 -26.90
CA SER A 103 11.50 -10.10 -27.95
C SER A 103 12.71 -10.52 -28.78
#